data_AF-A0A5C4QDR8-F1
#
_entry.id   AF-A0A5C4QDR8-F1
#
_cell.length_a   1.000
_cell.length_b   1.000
_cell.length_c   1.000
_cell.angle_alpha   90.00
_cell.angle_beta   90.00
_cell.angle_gamma   90.00
#
_symmetry.space_group_name_H-M   'P 1'
#
loop_
_entity.id
_entity.type
_entity.pdbx_description
1 polymer ?
#
loop_
_entity_poly.entity_id
_entity_poly.type
_entity_poly.pdbx_seq_one_letter_code
_entity_poly.pdbx_strand_id
1 'polypeptide(L)' 'VPAYPWEVTRIKARFDLPGRYAWHCHLLEHEDNEMMRPLNVLPHGGAAAGDGSSAGVPEGPPTASTDAG' A
#
# COMPACT_ATOMS: atom_id res chain seq x y z
N VAL A 1 -10.62 10.30 -7.46
CA VAL A 1 -10.32 11.74 -7.69
C VAL A 1 -10.13 11.92 -9.18
N PRO A 2 -10.91 12.78 -9.85
CA PRO A 2 -10.66 13.10 -11.26
C PRO A 2 -9.49 14.09 -11.39
N ALA A 3 -8.76 14.00 -12.51
CA ALA A 3 -7.83 15.00 -12.98
C ALA A 3 -7.94 15.02 -14.51
N TYR A 4 -8.23 16.18 -15.10
CA TYR A 4 -8.36 16.31 -16.54
C TYR A 4 -6.98 16.44 -17.21
N PRO A 5 -6.89 16.21 -18.54
CA PRO A 5 -5.66 16.50 -19.26
C PRO A 5 -5.17 17.93 -18.96
N TRP A 6 -3.87 18.06 -18.66
CA TRP A 6 -3.18 19.30 -18.28
C TRP A 6 -3.49 19.87 -16.88
N GLU A 7 -4.31 19.18 -16.10
CA GLU A 7 -4.53 19.51 -14.69
C GLU A 7 -3.51 18.81 -13.79
N VAL A 8 -3.12 19.48 -12.70
CA VAL A 8 -2.27 18.89 -11.65
C VAL A 8 -3.02 18.90 -10.33
N THR A 9 -3.36 17.71 -9.84
CA THR A 9 -4.03 17.54 -8.54
C THR A 9 -3.03 17.14 -7.46
N ARG A 10 -2.97 17.88 -6.35
CA ARG A 10 -2.14 17.53 -5.19
C ARG A 10 -3.01 16.87 -4.12
N ILE A 11 -2.62 15.68 -3.68
CA ILE A 11 -3.35 14.91 -2.67
C ILE A 11 -2.53 14.86 -1.38
N LYS A 12 -3.19 15.11 -0.24
CA LYS A 12 -2.66 14.85 1.11
C LYS A 12 -3.51 13.76 1.74
N ALA A 13 -2.91 12.61 2.03
CA ALA A 13 -3.58 11.47 2.64
C ALA A 13 -2.86 11.06 3.93
N ARG A 14 -3.61 10.55 4.90
CA ARG A 14 -3.08 9.92 6.11
C ARG A 14 -3.24 8.41 5.96
N PHE A 15 -2.16 7.68 6.25
CA PHE A 15 -2.16 6.22 6.26
C PHE A 15 -1.99 5.76 7.71
N ASP A 16 -3.05 5.24 8.28
CA ASP A 16 -3.07 4.84 9.69
C ASP A 16 -2.50 3.42 9.91
N LEU A 17 -2.39 2.62 8.84
CA LEU A 17 -1.86 1.26 8.86
C LEU A 17 -0.72 1.11 7.84
N PRO A 18 0.33 0.33 8.14
CA PRO A 18 1.29 -0.09 7.15
C PRO A 18 0.68 -1.14 6.21
N GLY A 19 1.13 -1.19 4.96
CA GLY A 19 0.64 -2.17 3.99
C GLY A 19 0.86 -1.75 2.54
N ARG A 20 0.37 -2.61 1.62
CA ARG A 20 0.38 -2.35 0.18
C ARG A 20 -0.98 -1.81 -0.25
N TYR A 21 -0.96 -0.61 -0.80
CA TYR A 21 -2.14 0.09 -1.30
C TYR A 21 -2.12 0.12 -2.82
N ALA A 22 -3.31 0.15 -3.43
CA ALA A 22 -3.45 0.37 -4.86
C ALA A 22 -3.42 1.88 -5.16
N TRP A 23 -2.61 2.27 -6.13
CA TRP A 23 -2.59 3.63 -6.68
C TRP A 23 -2.89 3.55 -8.18
N HIS A 24 -4.11 3.90 -8.57
CA HIS A 24 -4.52 3.77 -9.97
C HIS A 24 -5.59 4.76 -10.40
N CYS A 25 -5.75 4.90 -11.72
CA CYS A 25 -6.93 5.52 -12.29
C CYS A 25 -8.16 4.63 -12.05
N HIS A 26 -9.29 5.22 -11.67
CA HIS A 26 -10.53 4.48 -11.44
C HIS A 26 -11.38 4.36 -12.73
N LEU A 27 -10.73 4.45 -13.90
CA LEU A 27 -11.30 4.17 -15.21
C LEU A 27 -10.67 2.88 -15.70
N LEU A 28 -11.48 1.85 -15.91
CA LEU A 28 -11.02 0.49 -16.17
C LEU A 28 -10.07 0.42 -17.36
N GLU A 29 -10.37 1.12 -18.46
CA GLU A 29 -9.48 1.10 -19.63
C GLU A 29 -8.10 1.70 -19.32
N HIS A 30 -7.99 2.65 -18.39
CA HIS A 30 -6.69 3.22 -18.02
C HIS A 30 -5.98 2.34 -17.00
N GLU A 31 -6.73 1.77 -16.04
CA GLU A 31 -6.22 0.80 -15.06
C GLU A 31 -5.54 -0.39 -15.75
N ASP A 32 -6.23 -0.98 -16.74
CA ASP A 32 -5.71 -2.10 -17.54
C ASP A 32 -4.55 -1.69 -18.45
N ASN A 33 -4.48 -0.40 -18.83
CA ASN A 33 -3.39 0.18 -19.62
C ASN A 33 -2.28 0.77 -18.73
N GLU A 34 -1.79 -0.01 -17.78
CA GLU A 34 -0.62 0.27 -16.93
C GLU A 34 -0.71 1.50 -16.00
N MET A 35 -1.91 2.07 -15.82
CA MET A 35 -2.12 3.14 -14.82
C MET A 35 -2.43 2.60 -13.42
N MET A 36 -1.99 1.38 -13.10
CA MET A 36 -1.96 0.82 -11.74
C MET A 36 -0.53 0.70 -11.23
N ARG A 37 -0.27 1.24 -10.03
CA ARG A 37 1.01 1.13 -9.33
C ARG A 37 0.80 0.75 -7.86
N PRO A 38 1.64 -0.11 -7.28
CA PRO A 38 1.58 -0.37 -5.85
C PRO A 38 2.21 0.78 -5.06
N LEU A 39 1.58 1.16 -3.95
CA LEU A 39 2.13 2.08 -2.97
C LEU A 39 2.38 1.32 -1.66
N ASN A 40 3.65 1.20 -1.26
CA ASN A 40 4.04 0.56 -0.02
C ASN A 40 4.14 1.60 1.09
N VAL A 41 3.25 1.49 2.09
CA VAL A 41 3.31 2.28 3.32
C VAL A 41 4.01 1.45 4.38
N LEU A 42 5.13 1.95 4.85
CA LEU A 42 5.94 1.28 5.85
C LEU A 42 5.55 1.74 7.26
N PRO A 43 5.79 0.91 8.29
CA PRO A 43 5.68 1.36 9.67
C PRO A 43 6.52 2.62 9.91
N HIS A 44 6.03 3.49 10.79
CA HIS A 44 6.77 4.68 11.16
C HIS A 44 8.14 4.30 11.75
N GLY A 45 9.24 4.72 11.12
CA GLY A 45 10.60 4.35 11.53
C GLY A 45 11.11 3.01 10.99
N GLY A 46 10.33 2.28 10.18
CA GLY A 46 10.78 1.07 9.51
C GLY A 46 11.71 1.37 8.33
N ALA A 47 12.76 0.56 8.16
CA ALA A 47 13.63 0.64 6.99
C ALA A 47 12.82 0.35 5.70
N ALA A 48 13.20 1.02 4.60
CA ALA A 48 12.65 0.75 3.27
C ALA A 48 12.99 -0.68 2.84
N ALA A 49 12.12 -1.64 3.18
CA ALA A 49 12.24 -3.01 2.73
C ALA A 49 12.08 -3.04 1.20
N GLY A 50 13.00 -3.76 0.55
CA GLY A 50 13.30 -3.70 -0.87
C GLY A 50 12.18 -4.08 -1.84
N ASP A 51 12.53 -3.91 -3.12
CA ASP A 51 12.02 -4.42 -4.41
C ASP A 51 10.56 -4.87 -4.59
N GLY A 52 9.61 -4.55 -3.72
CA GLY A 52 8.16 -4.62 -4.01
C GLY A 52 7.60 -5.99 -4.41
N SER A 53 8.39 -7.07 -4.31
CA SER A 53 7.96 -8.44 -4.57
C SER A 53 7.41 -9.02 -3.29
N SER A 54 6.20 -9.58 -3.34
CA SER A 54 5.45 -10.07 -2.19
C SER A 54 6.21 -11.17 -1.44
N ALA A 55 6.88 -10.80 -0.34
CA ALA A 55 7.06 -11.73 0.76
C ALA A 55 5.68 -11.91 1.39
N GLY A 56 5.14 -13.13 1.25
CA GLY A 56 3.83 -13.50 1.77
C GLY A 56 3.66 -13.08 3.22
N VAL A 57 2.47 -12.56 3.52
CA VAL A 57 2.01 -12.38 4.90
C VAL A 57 2.06 -13.76 5.57
N PRO A 58 2.75 -13.97 6.71
CA PRO A 58 2.47 -15.13 7.53
C PRO A 58 1.08 -14.92 8.13
N GLU A 59 0.10 -15.64 7.62
CA GLU A 59 -1.24 -15.73 8.20
C GLU A 59 -1.12 -16.51 9.51
N GLY A 60 -1.11 -15.79 10.64
CA GLY A 60 -1.14 -16.38 11.96
C GLY A 60 -1.49 -15.34 13.02
N PRO A 61 -2.51 -15.56 13.88
CA PRO A 61 -2.81 -14.64 14.96
C PRO A 61 -1.66 -14.64 15.99
N PRO A 62 -1.40 -13.51 16.69
CA PRO A 62 -0.47 -13.50 17.80
C PRO A 62 -1.12 -14.23 18.99
N THR A 63 -1.03 -15.55 19.06
CA THR A 63 -1.31 -16.26 20.31
C THR A 63 -0.11 -16.08 21.23
N ALA A 64 -0.13 -14.99 21.99
CA ALA A 64 0.64 -14.86 23.21
C ALA A 64 0.13 -15.92 24.19
N SER A 65 0.83 -17.05 24.30
CA SER A 65 0.72 -17.94 25.46
C SER A 65 1.93 -17.69 26.35
N THR A 66 1.70 -16.99 27.45
CA THR A 66 2.62 -16.91 28.58
C THR A 66 2.78 -18.32 29.16
N ASP A 67 3.96 -18.93 29.01
CA ASP A 67 4.39 -20.00 29.91
C ASP A 67 5.01 -19.32 31.14
N ALA A 68 4.22 -19.24 32.20
CA ALA A 68 4.71 -18.98 33.55
C ALA A 68 4.77 -20.34 34.25
N GLY A 69 5.97 -20.89 34.34
CA GLY A 69 6.33 -21.85 35.37
C GLY A 69 6.48 -21.18 36.74
#